data_AF-A0A2E9TSW3-F1
#
_entry.id   AF-A0A2E9TSW3-F1
#
_cell.length_a   1.000
_cell.length_b   1.000
_cell.length_c   1.000
_cell.angle_alpha   90.00
_cell.angle_beta   90.00
_cell.angle_gamma   90.00
#
_symmetry.space_group_name_H-M   'P 1'
#
loop_
_entity.id
_entity.type
_entity.pdbx_description
1 polymer ?
#
loop_
_entity_poly.entity_id
_entity_poly.type
_entity_poly.pdbx_seq_one_letter_code
_entity_poly.pdbx_strand_id
1 'polypeptide(L)'
;MTKLSYINGLTLVLLLSGMSTPAFAGSEDVVVENAWSRASIGVNRPGAAYMTVRNTGEDTVTLTGLTTPLAVMPQIHETKTNADGVSSMAPADEITIEPGQSVALEPGGLHAMLMKLQNPMIEGETFPLTLTFSD
;
A
#
# COMPACT_ATOMS: atom_id res chain seq x y z
N MET A 1 -19.56 -47.49 -63.66
CA MET A 1 -20.47 -47.53 -62.50
C MET A 1 -19.60 -48.00 -61.33
N THR A 2 -19.37 -47.29 -60.24
CA THR A 2 -20.15 -46.26 -59.52
C THR A 2 -19.17 -45.46 -58.63
N LYS A 3 -19.35 -44.14 -58.53
CA LYS A 3 -18.66 -43.26 -57.56
C LYS A 3 -19.14 -43.56 -56.13
N LEU A 4 -18.29 -43.37 -55.11
CA LEU A 4 -18.75 -42.89 -53.80
C LEU A 4 -17.64 -42.14 -53.05
N SER A 5 -17.85 -40.84 -52.87
CA SER A 5 -17.10 -39.95 -51.98
C SER A 5 -17.54 -40.14 -50.53
N TYR A 6 -16.62 -39.98 -49.58
CA TYR A 6 -16.95 -39.45 -48.25
C TYR A 6 -15.90 -38.44 -47.82
N ILE A 7 -16.39 -37.24 -47.55
CA ILE A 7 -15.75 -36.08 -46.92
C ILE A 7 -16.03 -36.22 -45.41
N ASN A 8 -15.13 -35.70 -44.55
CA ASN A 8 -15.34 -35.17 -43.17
C ASN A 8 -14.10 -35.50 -42.32
N GLY A 9 -13.43 -34.60 -41.61
CA GLY A 9 -13.58 -33.16 -41.40
C GLY A 9 -12.39 -32.75 -40.54
N LEU A 10 -11.56 -31.82 -41.03
CA LEU A 10 -10.42 -31.28 -40.31
C LEU A 10 -10.90 -30.04 -39.55
N THR A 11 -11.26 -30.20 -38.27
CA THR A 11 -11.50 -29.05 -37.38
C THR A 11 -10.39 -29.00 -36.35
N LEU A 12 -9.32 -28.27 -36.69
CA LEU A 12 -8.26 -27.93 -35.74
C LEU A 12 -8.77 -26.79 -34.86
N VAL A 13 -9.14 -27.12 -33.62
CA VAL A 13 -9.44 -26.13 -32.58
C VAL A 13 -8.13 -25.44 -32.19
N LEU A 14 -7.90 -24.23 -32.68
CA LEU A 14 -6.85 -23.36 -32.14
C LEU A 14 -7.29 -22.93 -30.74
N LEU A 15 -6.68 -23.53 -29.73
CA LEU A 15 -6.74 -23.06 -28.35
C LEU A 15 -6.12 -21.66 -28.31
N LEU A 16 -6.96 -20.66 -28.03
CA LEU A 16 -6.55 -19.28 -27.81
C LEU A 16 -5.79 -19.23 -26.48
N SER A 17 -4.47 -19.31 -26.54
CA SER A 17 -3.59 -19.10 -25.39
C SER A 17 -3.75 -17.67 -24.91
N GLY A 18 -4.58 -17.46 -23.89
CA GLY A 18 -4.69 -16.20 -23.18
C GLY A 18 -3.33 -15.87 -22.58
N MET A 19 -2.62 -14.91 -23.18
CA MET A 19 -1.42 -14.36 -22.57
C MET A 19 -1.87 -13.57 -21.33
N SER A 20 -1.66 -14.13 -20.15
CA SER A 20 -1.75 -13.40 -18.91
C SER A 20 -0.65 -12.35 -18.91
N THR A 21 -0.99 -11.09 -19.17
CA THR A 21 -0.10 -9.97 -18.92
C THR A 21 0.18 -9.91 -17.41
N PRO A 22 1.44 -9.76 -16.98
CA PRO A 22 1.71 -9.49 -15.58
C PRO A 22 1.13 -8.10 -15.26
N ALA A 23 0.11 -8.06 -14.42
CA ALA A 23 -0.32 -6.83 -13.79
C ALA A 23 0.65 -6.54 -12.64
N PHE A 24 1.69 -5.76 -12.90
CA PHE A 24 2.45 -5.11 -11.84
C PHE A 24 1.72 -3.83 -11.46
N ALA A 25 0.89 -3.92 -10.41
CA ALA A 25 0.33 -2.77 -9.72
C ALA A 25 1.20 -2.50 -8.49
N GLY A 26 2.35 -1.89 -8.73
CA GLY A 26 3.21 -1.28 -7.71
C GLY A 26 4.04 -0.26 -8.46
N SER A 27 4.02 1.00 -8.04
CA SER A 27 4.89 2.00 -8.66
C SER A 27 6.33 1.54 -8.42
N GLU A 28 6.99 1.06 -9.49
CA GLU A 28 8.41 0.69 -9.48
C GLU A 28 9.31 1.84 -9.00
N ASP A 29 8.74 3.04 -9.04
CA ASP A 29 9.31 4.32 -8.72
C ASP A 29 9.12 4.77 -7.27
N VAL A 30 8.41 4.02 -6.41
CA VAL A 30 8.28 4.39 -4.99
C VAL A 30 9.06 3.44 -4.10
N VAL A 31 9.97 4.01 -3.31
CA VAL A 31 10.81 3.28 -2.36
C VAL A 31 10.36 3.60 -0.94
N VAL A 32 10.13 2.56 -0.14
CA VAL A 32 9.88 2.68 1.30
C VAL A 32 11.15 2.29 2.06
N GLU A 33 11.62 3.19 2.92
CA GLU A 33 12.87 3.03 3.67
C GLU A 33 12.62 3.15 5.17
N ASN A 34 13.50 2.54 5.96
CA ASN A 34 13.53 2.68 7.42
C ASN A 34 12.17 2.42 8.10
N ALA A 35 11.40 1.45 7.59
CA ALA A 35 10.09 1.15 8.15
C ALA A 35 10.23 0.48 9.52
N TRP A 36 9.52 1.02 10.52
CA TRP A 36 9.47 0.46 11.87
C TRP A 36 8.14 0.80 12.55
N SER A 37 7.86 0.17 13.67
CA SER A 37 6.65 0.45 14.44
C SER A 37 6.91 0.31 15.94
N ARG A 38 6.07 0.95 16.75
CA ARG A 38 6.09 0.74 18.21
C ARG A 38 5.28 -0.50 18.55
N ALA A 39 5.80 -1.31 19.47
CA ALA A 39 5.01 -2.35 20.11
C ALA A 39 3.75 -1.74 20.75
N SER A 40 2.62 -2.44 20.64
CA SER A 40 1.35 -1.95 21.14
C SER A 40 1.11 -2.42 22.57
N ILE A 41 0.32 -1.65 23.32
CA ILE A 41 -0.20 -2.09 24.63
C ILE A 41 -1.49 -2.88 24.37
N GLY A 42 -1.32 -4.16 24.00
CA GLY A 42 -2.42 -5.01 23.57
C GLY A 42 -3.11 -4.47 22.32
N VAL A 43 -4.42 -4.66 22.21
CA VAL A 43 -5.23 -4.25 21.04
C VAL A 43 -6.15 -3.05 21.31
N ASN A 44 -6.30 -2.65 22.57
CA ASN A 44 -7.25 -1.61 22.99
C ASN A 44 -6.75 -0.18 22.73
N ARG A 45 -5.47 -0.04 22.41
CA ARG A 45 -4.84 1.24 22.07
C ARG A 45 -4.44 1.20 20.60
N PRO A 46 -4.53 2.33 19.89
CA PRO A 46 -4.02 2.41 18.52
C PRO A 46 -2.52 2.12 18.48
N GLY A 47 -2.09 1.48 17.40
CA GLY A 47 -0.68 1.34 17.04
C GLY A 47 -0.21 2.47 16.14
N ALA A 48 1.11 2.62 16.00
CA ALA A 48 1.71 3.55 15.05
C ALA A 48 2.91 2.91 14.34
N ALA A 49 2.99 3.11 13.03
CA ALA A 49 4.13 2.75 12.20
C ALA A 49 4.70 3.99 11.49
N TYR A 50 5.98 3.91 11.18
CA TYR A 50 6.83 4.99 10.71
C TYR A 50 7.70 4.48 9.56
N MET A 51 7.99 5.34 8.60
CA MET A 51 8.81 5.02 7.42
C MET A 51 9.16 6.30 6.66
N THR A 52 10.12 6.21 5.76
CA THR A 52 10.34 7.24 4.73
C THR A 52 9.81 6.70 3.40
N VAL A 53 9.00 7.50 2.70
CA VAL A 53 8.51 7.18 1.35
C VAL A 53 9.19 8.13 0.39
N ARG A 54 9.96 7.59 -0.56
CA ARG A 54 10.68 8.35 -1.58
C ARG A 54 10.12 8.06 -2.96
N ASN A 55 9.82 9.11 -3.70
CA ASN A 55 9.53 9.01 -5.13
C ASN A 55 10.85 9.09 -5.90
N THR A 56 11.25 7.98 -6.53
CA THR A 56 12.42 7.85 -7.39
C THR A 56 12.11 7.93 -8.88
N GLY A 57 10.84 8.08 -9.25
CA GLY A 57 10.39 8.21 -10.64
C GLY A 57 10.45 9.63 -11.17
N GLU A 58 9.89 9.80 -12.38
CA GLU A 58 9.83 11.08 -13.10
C GLU A 58 8.48 11.80 -12.96
N ASP A 59 7.43 11.10 -12.50
CA ASP A 59 6.08 11.62 -12.32
C ASP A 59 5.75 11.84 -10.84
N THR A 60 4.87 12.81 -10.56
CA THR A 60 4.36 13.07 -9.21
C THR A 60 3.46 11.93 -8.74
N VAL A 61 3.68 11.41 -7.54
CA VAL A 61 2.82 10.38 -6.92
C VAL A 61 2.01 10.97 -5.76
N THR A 62 0.81 10.46 -5.53
CA THR A 62 -0.04 10.92 -4.42
C THR A 62 -0.42 9.77 -3.50
N LEU A 63 0.10 9.81 -2.28
CA LEU A 63 -0.20 8.85 -1.22
C LEU A 63 -1.57 9.19 -0.60
N THR A 64 -2.54 8.30 -0.78
CA THR A 64 -3.93 8.50 -0.35
C THR A 64 -4.33 7.67 0.85
N GLY A 65 -3.53 6.67 1.23
CA GLY A 65 -3.82 5.88 2.41
C GLY A 65 -2.93 4.67 2.58
N LEU A 66 -3.38 3.78 3.46
CA LEU A 66 -2.70 2.52 3.74
C LEU A 66 -3.69 1.44 4.20
N THR A 67 -3.30 0.19 4.06
CA THR A 67 -4.05 -0.97 4.53
C THR A 67 -3.15 -1.97 5.25
N THR A 68 -3.72 -2.75 6.16
CA THR A 68 -3.03 -3.84 6.84
C THR A 68 -4.06 -4.82 7.41
N PRO A 69 -3.77 -6.14 7.46
CA PRO A 69 -4.61 -7.08 8.19
C PRO A 69 -4.57 -6.87 9.71
N LEU A 70 -3.63 -6.07 10.22
CA LEU A 70 -3.44 -5.88 11.66
C LEU A 70 -4.50 -4.98 12.32
N ALA A 71 -5.19 -4.15 11.54
CA ALA A 71 -6.07 -3.10 12.03
C ALA A 71 -7.30 -2.92 11.15
N VAL A 72 -8.45 -2.63 11.76
CA VAL A 72 -9.71 -2.41 11.01
C VAL A 72 -9.76 -1.01 10.40
N MET A 73 -9.06 -0.04 10.99
CA MET A 73 -9.09 1.35 10.54
C MET A 73 -7.66 1.93 10.43
N PRO A 74 -6.87 1.46 9.46
CA PRO A 74 -5.59 2.09 9.10
C PRO A 74 -5.80 3.46 8.46
N GLN A 75 -5.04 4.48 8.91
CA GLN A 75 -5.09 5.85 8.38
C GLN A 75 -3.72 6.52 8.45
N ILE A 76 -3.49 7.54 7.61
CA ILE A 76 -2.35 8.44 7.78
C ILE A 76 -2.81 9.60 8.65
N HIS A 77 -2.10 9.86 9.74
CA HIS A 77 -2.38 10.97 10.67
C HIS A 77 -1.21 11.94 10.68
N GLU A 78 -1.48 13.20 11.02
CA GLU A 78 -0.50 14.24 11.27
C GLU A 78 -0.58 14.68 12.73
N THR A 79 0.57 14.89 13.36
CA THR A 79 0.66 15.54 14.67
C THR A 79 0.91 17.03 14.50
N LYS A 80 0.09 17.88 15.12
CA LYS A 80 0.31 19.33 15.16
C LYS A 80 0.36 19.81 16.60
N THR A 81 1.26 20.74 16.89
CA THR A 81 1.36 21.41 18.20
C THR A 81 0.94 22.86 18.04
N ASN A 82 -0.04 23.29 18.84
CA ASN A 82 -0.53 24.66 18.79
C ASN A 82 0.42 25.64 19.52
N ALA A 83 0.11 26.93 19.48
CA ALA A 83 0.90 27.99 20.12
C ALA A 83 1.02 27.82 21.65
N ASP A 84 0.07 27.12 22.28
CA ASP A 84 0.06 26.83 23.72
C ASP A 84 0.86 25.56 24.09
N GLY A 85 1.51 24.92 23.12
CA GLY A 85 2.30 23.71 23.32
C GLY A 85 1.48 22.41 23.41
N VAL A 86 0.20 22.46 23.07
CA VAL A 86 -0.69 21.29 23.08
C VAL A 86 -0.62 20.57 21.74
N SER A 87 -0.23 19.30 21.75
CA SER A 87 -0.20 18.45 20.57
C SER A 87 -1.53 17.73 20.34
N SER A 88 -1.98 17.66 19.09
CA SER A 88 -3.11 16.86 18.64
C SER A 88 -2.72 16.01 17.44
N MET A 89 -3.43 14.89 17.25
CA MET A 89 -3.28 13.99 16.11
C MET A 89 -4.62 13.91 15.38
N ALA A 90 -4.59 14.05 14.06
CA ALA A 90 -5.77 13.98 13.21
C ALA A 90 -5.44 13.30 11.87
N PRO A 91 -6.43 12.75 11.15
CA PRO A 91 -6.22 12.28 9.79
C PRO A 91 -5.55 13.36 8.93
N ALA A 92 -4.55 12.97 8.17
CA ALA A 92 -3.93 13.81 7.16
C ALA A 92 -4.76 13.77 5.87
N ASP A 93 -4.65 14.84 5.09
CA ASP A 93 -5.09 14.83 3.69
C ASP A 93 -4.15 13.97 2.84
N GLU A 94 -4.44 13.85 1.55
CA GLU A 94 -3.55 13.19 0.58
C GLU A 94 -2.17 13.86 0.56
N ILE A 95 -1.13 13.05 0.36
CA ILE A 95 0.26 13.51 0.39
C ILE A 95 0.86 13.39 -1.00
N THR A 96 1.09 14.53 -1.62
CA THR A 96 1.82 14.62 -2.90
C THR A 96 3.33 14.50 -2.66
N ILE A 97 3.99 13.65 -3.45
CA ILE A 97 5.44 13.46 -3.43
C ILE A 97 5.96 13.68 -4.85
N GLU A 98 6.57 14.85 -5.06
CA GLU A 98 7.17 15.21 -6.36
C GLU A 98 8.37 14.30 -6.70
N PRO A 99 8.74 14.20 -7.99
CA PRO A 99 9.92 13.46 -8.43
C PRO A 99 11.19 13.78 -7.62
N GLY A 100 11.87 12.74 -7.15
CA GLY A 100 13.07 12.85 -6.33
C GLY A 100 12.84 13.33 -4.89
N GLN A 101 11.61 13.61 -4.48
CA GLN A 101 11.28 14.03 -3.12
C GLN A 101 10.98 12.84 -2.20
N SER A 102 10.98 13.11 -0.91
CA SER A 102 10.65 12.13 0.13
C SER A 102 9.75 12.76 1.18
N VAL A 103 8.87 11.93 1.74
CA VAL A 103 8.08 12.27 2.93
C VAL A 103 8.45 11.33 4.07
N ALA A 104 8.63 11.88 5.25
CA ALA A 104 8.87 11.12 6.48
C ALA A 104 7.56 10.95 7.26
N LEU A 105 7.19 9.70 7.50
CA LEU A 105 6.22 9.33 8.52
C LEU A 105 7.02 9.05 9.79
N GLU A 106 7.12 10.02 10.70
CA GLU A 106 7.97 10.01 11.88
C GLU A 106 7.26 10.52 13.15
N PRO A 107 7.75 10.15 14.36
CA PRO A 107 7.16 10.62 15.61
C PRO A 107 7.08 12.15 15.69
N GLY A 108 5.89 12.68 15.96
CA GLY A 108 5.65 14.13 16.06
C GLY A 108 5.31 14.82 14.73
N GLY A 109 5.32 14.09 13.61
CA GLY A 109 4.84 14.54 12.31
C GLY A 109 3.74 13.61 11.76
N LEU A 110 3.87 13.29 10.46
CA LEU A 110 3.02 12.30 9.80
C LEU A 110 3.29 10.88 10.34
N HIS A 111 2.30 10.01 10.39
CA HIS A 111 2.47 8.63 10.82
C HIS A 111 1.34 7.72 10.35
N ALA A 112 1.64 6.42 10.20
CA ALA A 112 0.63 5.41 9.92
C ALA A 112 -0.07 5.01 11.23
N MET A 113 -1.27 5.52 11.43
CA MET A 113 -2.09 5.26 12.61
C MET A 113 -2.94 4.01 12.41
N LEU A 114 -2.79 3.03 13.31
CA LEU A 114 -3.44 1.72 13.23
C LEU A 114 -4.53 1.62 14.30
N MET A 115 -5.74 2.07 13.96
CA MET A 115 -6.88 2.08 14.86
C MET A 115 -7.62 0.73 14.84
N LYS A 116 -8.19 0.33 15.99
CA LYS A 116 -8.91 -0.95 16.17
C LYS A 116 -8.05 -2.15 15.74
N LEU A 117 -6.90 -2.30 16.41
CA LEU A 117 -6.02 -3.44 16.23
C LEU A 117 -6.79 -4.75 16.43
N GLN A 118 -6.52 -5.72 15.56
CA GLN A 118 -7.05 -7.08 15.66
C GLN A 118 -6.08 -8.01 16.40
N ASN A 119 -4.79 -7.72 16.30
CA ASN A 119 -3.71 -8.43 16.97
C ASN A 119 -2.73 -7.42 17.58
N PRO A 120 -2.04 -7.74 18.68
CA PRO A 120 -1.01 -6.86 19.24
C PRO A 120 0.17 -6.73 18.27
N MET A 121 0.85 -5.58 18.31
CA MET A 121 2.14 -5.35 17.66
C MET A 121 3.22 -5.75 18.65
N ILE A 122 3.97 -6.81 18.35
CA ILE A 122 4.96 -7.40 19.25
C ILE A 122 6.36 -6.95 18.84
N GLU A 123 7.19 -6.60 19.81
CA GLU A 123 8.59 -6.24 19.56
C GLU A 123 9.36 -7.38 18.88
N GLY A 124 10.12 -7.04 17.84
CA GLY A 124 10.87 -8.01 17.03
C GLY A 124 10.04 -8.71 15.95
N GLU A 125 8.72 -8.55 15.94
CA GLU A 125 7.86 -9.09 14.88
C GLU A 125 7.61 -8.06 13.77
N THR A 126 7.25 -8.58 12.59
CA THR A 126 6.92 -7.79 11.41
C THR A 126 5.51 -8.11 10.93
N PHE A 127 4.84 -7.13 10.34
CA PHE A 127 3.53 -7.31 9.73
C PHE A 127 3.46 -6.58 8.39
N PRO A 128 2.63 -7.05 7.45
CA PRO A 128 2.45 -6.36 6.17
C PRO A 128 1.64 -5.08 6.35
N LEU A 129 2.10 -4.02 5.68
CA LEU A 129 1.41 -2.75 5.52
C LEU A 129 1.58 -2.34 4.06
N THR A 130 0.47 -2.03 3.41
CA THR A 130 0.44 -1.62 2.00
C THR A 130 0.06 -0.16 1.93
N LEU A 131 0.87 0.65 1.25
CA LEU A 131 0.54 2.05 0.94
C LEU A 131 -0.28 2.10 -0.35
N THR A 132 -1.25 3.02 -0.40
CA THR A 132 -2.12 3.21 -1.56
C THR A 132 -1.84 4.56 -2.20
N PHE A 133 -1.63 4.54 -3.51
CA PHE A 133 -1.43 5.73 -4.35
C PHE A 133 -2.58 5.86 -5.36
N SER A 134 -2.88 7.07 -5.81
CA SER A 134 -4.03 7.35 -6.70
C SER A 134 -3.70 7.53 -8.18
N ASP A 135 -2.41 7.59 -8.51
CA ASP A 135 -1.89 7.64 -9.88
C ASP A 135 -2.02 6.30 -10.64
#